data_AF-A0A9X5UC57-F1
#
_entry.id   AF-A0A9X5UC57-F1
#
_cell.length_a   1.000
_cell.length_b   1.000
_cell.length_c   1.000
_cell.angle_alpha   90.00
_cell.angle_beta   90.00
_cell.angle_gamma   90.00
#
_symmetry.space_group_name_H-M   'P 1'
#
loop_
_entity.id
_entity.type
_entity.pdbx_description
1 polymer ?
#
loop_
_entity_poly.entity_id
_entity_poly.type
_entity_poly.pdbx_seq_one_letter_code
_entity_poly.pdbx_strand_id
1 'polypeptide(L)'
;MSPTSDEAASAPRGCYLLPLQTQADVVAQPGAEVAGVRLTEMRHTYYPSWHPSLAVGGRLSGPVPDGWRLVLAAWADPATTDSTAAHNPGNGRFYPGDELVPSDQNCFTVQPYNLGYGGYGGITTRVYVILVGAAKVLPFLRSAGQLGGLGEADLAHWDVRMLGYAVVPSHPE
;
A
#
# COMPACT_ATOMS: atom_id res chain seq x y z
N MET A 1 -36.70 -6.96 27.53
CA MET A 1 -36.37 -5.83 26.64
C MET A 1 -34.90 -5.99 26.28
N SER A 2 -34.62 -6.45 25.05
CA SER A 2 -33.26 -6.61 24.56
C SER A 2 -32.75 -5.26 24.05
N PRO A 3 -31.51 -4.85 24.33
CA PRO A 3 -30.96 -3.69 23.68
C PRO A 3 -30.54 -4.05 22.25
N THR A 4 -30.90 -3.12 21.39
CA THR A 4 -30.89 -3.05 19.94
C THR A 4 -29.47 -2.89 19.40
N SER A 5 -29.17 -3.66 18.35
CA SER A 5 -28.26 -3.39 17.22
C SER A 5 -26.84 -2.87 17.48
N ASP A 6 -25.87 -3.72 17.11
CA ASP A 6 -24.51 -3.32 16.71
C ASP A 6 -24.57 -2.08 15.80
N GLU A 7 -24.12 -0.95 16.33
CA GLU A 7 -23.85 0.25 15.56
C GLU A 7 -22.65 -0.05 14.68
N ALA A 8 -22.90 -0.41 13.42
CA ALA A 8 -21.86 -0.53 12.41
C ALA A 8 -21.05 0.77 12.42
N ALA A 9 -19.77 0.66 12.76
CA ALA A 9 -18.86 1.78 12.87
C ALA A 9 -19.00 2.66 11.62
N SER A 10 -19.40 3.92 11.84
CA SER A 10 -19.62 4.88 10.75
C SER A 10 -18.37 4.95 9.89
N ALA A 11 -18.53 4.76 8.57
CA ALA A 11 -17.42 4.83 7.64
C ALA A 11 -16.66 6.15 7.82
N PRO A 12 -15.32 6.13 7.71
CA PRO A 12 -14.51 7.33 7.81
C PRO A 12 -15.01 8.41 6.84
N ARG A 13 -15.25 9.62 7.33
CA ARG A 13 -15.70 10.77 6.52
C ARG A 13 -14.52 11.66 6.13
N GLY A 14 -14.44 12.00 4.86
CA GLY A 14 -13.44 12.93 4.32
C GLY A 14 -12.08 12.30 3.99
N CYS A 15 -11.22 13.05 3.28
CA CYS A 15 -9.79 12.77 3.28
C CYS A 15 -9.23 13.15 4.67
N TYR A 16 -8.84 12.15 5.48
CA TYR A 16 -8.08 12.43 6.69
C TYR A 16 -6.80 13.19 6.32
N LEU A 17 -6.70 14.45 6.75
CA LEU A 17 -5.45 15.20 6.72
C LEU A 17 -4.57 14.73 7.89
N LEU A 18 -4.01 13.52 7.80
CA LEU A 18 -2.69 13.34 8.36
C LEU A 18 -1.78 14.28 7.55
N PRO A 19 -0.92 15.11 8.17
CA PRO A 19 -0.04 16.02 7.44
C PRO A 19 1.04 15.22 6.72
N LEU A 20 0.64 14.51 5.66
CA LEU A 20 1.52 13.83 4.75
C LEU A 20 2.27 14.91 3.97
N GLN A 21 3.58 14.95 4.17
CA GLN A 21 4.40 16.11 3.81
C GLN A 21 4.73 16.13 2.31
N THR A 22 4.86 14.95 1.71
CA THR A 22 5.38 14.81 0.35
C THR A 22 4.28 14.30 -0.57
N GLN A 23 3.98 15.07 -1.61
CA GLN A 23 3.20 14.57 -2.75
C GLN A 23 4.12 13.73 -3.64
N ALA A 24 3.66 12.55 -4.04
CA ALA A 24 4.40 11.67 -4.93
C ALA A 24 3.69 11.53 -6.27
N ASP A 25 4.48 11.43 -7.34
CA ASP A 25 3.95 11.15 -8.67
C ASP A 25 3.34 9.76 -8.70
N VAL A 26 2.12 9.70 -9.25
CA VAL A 26 1.40 8.44 -9.44
C VAL A 26 1.72 7.89 -10.82
N VAL A 27 2.27 6.68 -10.83
CA VAL A 27 2.43 5.89 -12.06
C VAL A 27 1.22 4.98 -12.20
N ALA A 28 0.38 5.27 -13.20
CA ALA A 28 -0.79 4.47 -13.52
C ALA A 28 -0.40 3.04 -13.94
N GLN A 29 -1.27 2.07 -13.64
CA GLN A 29 -1.08 0.67 -14.02
C GLN A 29 -2.29 0.15 -14.81
N PRO A 30 -2.10 -0.85 -15.71
CA PRO A 30 -3.18 -1.35 -16.57
C PRO A 30 -4.40 -1.89 -15.80
N GLY A 31 -4.20 -2.37 -14.57
CA GLY A 31 -5.29 -2.86 -13.72
C GLY A 31 -6.31 -1.79 -13.34
N ALA A 32 -5.95 -0.50 -13.42
CA ALA A 32 -6.87 0.61 -13.18
C ALA A 32 -7.99 0.69 -14.22
N GLU A 33 -7.66 0.55 -15.50
CA GLU A 33 -8.64 0.60 -16.59
C GLU A 33 -9.60 -0.59 -16.50
N VAL A 34 -9.08 -1.78 -16.23
CA VAL A 34 -9.88 -3.01 -16.05
C VAL A 34 -10.80 -2.91 -14.83
N ALA A 35 -10.37 -2.23 -13.78
CA ALA A 35 -11.15 -2.02 -12.56
C ALA A 35 -12.15 -0.87 -12.67
N GLY A 36 -12.02 0.03 -13.66
CA GLY A 36 -12.82 1.25 -13.76
C GLY A 36 -12.56 2.27 -12.64
N VAL A 37 -11.44 2.13 -11.92
CA VAL A 37 -11.03 3.03 -10.82
C VAL A 37 -9.53 3.28 -10.90
N ARG A 38 -9.12 4.54 -10.72
CA ARG A 38 -7.72 4.98 -10.84
C ARG A 38 -7.22 5.53 -9.50
N LEU A 39 -5.94 5.31 -9.21
CA LEU A 39 -5.23 6.12 -8.22
C LEU A 39 -4.97 7.50 -8.82
N THR A 40 -5.41 8.56 -8.14
CA THR A 40 -5.34 9.94 -8.65
C THR A 40 -4.34 10.80 -7.88
N GLU A 41 -4.09 10.47 -6.62
CA GLU A 41 -3.15 11.17 -5.76
C GLU A 41 -2.54 10.17 -4.79
N MET A 42 -1.25 10.34 -4.50
CA MET A 42 -0.59 9.69 -3.37
C MET A 42 0.29 10.71 -2.65
N ARG A 43 0.24 10.67 -1.32
CA ARG A 43 1.10 11.43 -0.43
C ARG A 43 1.74 10.50 0.57
N HIS A 44 2.91 10.88 1.06
CA HIS A 44 3.60 10.13 2.09
C HIS A 44 4.37 11.05 3.04
N THR A 45 4.73 10.47 4.19
CA THR A 45 5.79 10.99 5.06
C THR A 45 6.72 9.85 5.38
N TYR A 46 7.99 9.98 4.99
CA TYR A 46 9.05 9.04 5.32
C TYR A 46 9.73 9.47 6.62
N TYR A 47 9.87 8.56 7.56
CA TYR A 47 10.48 8.79 8.86
C TYR A 47 11.85 8.09 8.89
N PRO A 48 12.94 8.82 8.58
CA PRO A 48 14.28 8.23 8.54
C PRO A 48 14.71 7.82 9.95
N SER A 49 15.11 6.56 10.10
CA SER A 49 15.77 6.05 11.30
C SER A 49 16.50 4.74 10.96
N TRP A 50 17.14 4.12 11.94
CA TRP A 50 17.66 2.76 11.76
C TRP A 50 16.55 1.78 11.34
N HIS A 51 15.34 1.93 11.87
CA HIS A 51 14.13 1.23 11.44
C HIS A 51 13.17 2.23 10.78
N PRO A 52 13.33 2.54 9.48
CA PRO A 52 12.54 3.58 8.85
C PRO A 52 11.05 3.19 8.82
N SER A 53 10.21 4.20 9.01
CA SER A 53 8.76 4.06 8.94
C SER A 53 8.18 4.94 7.83
N LEU A 54 7.00 4.58 7.33
CA LEU A 54 6.30 5.29 6.27
C LEU A 54 4.84 5.46 6.65
N ALA A 55 4.32 6.67 6.51
CA ALA A 55 2.89 6.91 6.42
C ALA A 55 2.52 7.20 4.96
N VAL A 56 1.42 6.63 4.48
CA VAL A 56 0.94 6.82 3.11
C VAL A 56 -0.53 7.18 3.14
N GLY A 57 -0.95 8.02 2.22
CA GLY A 57 -2.35 8.25 1.93
C GLY A 57 -2.54 8.50 0.44
N GLY A 58 -3.77 8.38 -0.03
CA GLY A 58 -4.07 8.59 -1.42
C GLY A 58 -5.55 8.72 -1.68
N ARG A 59 -5.87 8.99 -2.95
CA ARG A 59 -7.24 9.20 -3.41
C ARG A 59 -7.52 8.41 -4.68
N LEU A 60 -8.64 7.70 -4.70
CA LEU A 60 -9.14 7.02 -5.88
C LEU A 60 -10.12 7.92 -6.67
N SER A 61 -10.21 7.70 -7.99
CA SER A 61 -11.14 8.42 -8.86
C SER A 61 -12.63 8.10 -8.59
N GLY A 62 -12.89 7.01 -7.88
CA GLY A 62 -14.21 6.48 -7.57
C GLY A 62 -14.14 5.45 -6.44
N PRO A 63 -15.29 4.89 -6.03
CA PRO A 63 -15.33 3.88 -4.99
C PRO A 63 -14.61 2.60 -5.43
N VAL A 64 -14.15 1.82 -4.44
CA VAL A 64 -13.66 0.46 -4.69
C VAL A 64 -14.83 -0.37 -5.24
N PRO A 65 -14.68 -1.07 -6.38
CA PRO A 65 -15.75 -1.86 -6.96
C PRO A 65 -16.24 -2.98 -6.03
N ASP A 66 -17.53 -3.33 -6.14
CA ASP A 66 -18.11 -4.43 -5.37
C ASP A 66 -17.35 -5.74 -5.59
N GLY A 67 -17.18 -6.51 -4.51
CA GLY A 67 -16.42 -7.76 -4.53
C GLY A 67 -14.90 -7.59 -4.55
N TRP A 68 -14.38 -6.35 -4.48
CA TRP A 68 -12.95 -6.06 -4.35
C TRP A 68 -12.61 -5.44 -3.01
N ARG A 69 -11.33 -5.52 -2.65
CA ARG A 69 -10.72 -4.94 -1.45
C ARG A 69 -9.44 -4.21 -1.81
N LEU A 70 -9.26 -3.05 -1.19
CA LEU A 70 -8.09 -2.22 -1.39
C LEU A 70 -6.97 -2.66 -0.46
N VAL A 71 -5.77 -2.83 -0.99
CA VAL A 71 -4.57 -3.16 -0.21
C VAL A 71 -3.42 -2.31 -0.72
N LEU A 72 -2.53 -1.87 0.17
CA LEU A 72 -1.23 -1.33 -0.23
C LEU A 72 -0.17 -2.43 -0.17
N ALA A 73 0.71 -2.46 -1.16
CA ALA A 73 1.88 -3.33 -1.17
C ALA A 73 3.16 -2.53 -1.38
N ALA A 74 4.08 -2.62 -0.42
CA ALA A 74 5.42 -2.08 -0.58
C ALA A 74 6.26 -3.02 -1.45
N TRP A 75 7.09 -2.45 -2.31
CA TRP A 75 8.01 -3.20 -3.17
C TRP A 75 9.39 -2.54 -3.11
N ALA A 76 10.40 -3.32 -2.70
CA ALA A 76 11.75 -2.85 -2.52
C ALA A 76 12.53 -2.90 -3.85
N ASP A 77 12.96 -1.74 -4.36
CA ASP A 77 13.59 -1.63 -5.67
C ASP A 77 14.96 -2.33 -5.73
N PRO A 78 15.13 -3.39 -6.55
CA PRO A 78 16.40 -4.11 -6.69
C PRO A 78 17.55 -3.28 -7.25
N ALA A 79 17.27 -2.14 -7.87
CA ALA A 79 18.30 -1.22 -8.34
C ALA A 79 18.92 -0.36 -7.22
N THR A 80 18.37 -0.46 -6.01
CA THR A 80 18.82 0.31 -4.84
C THR A 80 19.22 -0.62 -3.69
N THR A 81 20.11 -0.13 -2.83
CA THR A 81 20.70 -0.92 -1.74
C THR A 81 20.42 -0.32 -0.39
N ASP A 82 20.37 -1.15 0.64
CA ASP A 82 20.24 -0.72 2.02
C ASP A 82 21.51 0.02 2.54
N SER A 83 21.40 0.56 3.75
CA SER A 83 22.48 1.28 4.44
C SER A 83 23.30 0.37 5.36
N THR A 84 23.11 -0.95 5.28
CA THR A 84 23.96 -1.88 6.01
C THR A 84 25.34 -1.92 5.36
N ALA A 85 26.36 -2.41 6.09
CA ALA A 85 27.71 -2.54 5.54
C ALA A 85 27.78 -3.48 4.32
N ALA A 86 26.81 -4.37 4.16
CA ALA A 86 26.73 -5.30 3.04
C ALA A 86 26.02 -4.71 1.81
N HIS A 87 25.35 -3.55 1.94
CA HIS A 87 24.57 -2.90 0.88
C HIS A 87 23.62 -3.88 0.18
N ASN A 88 22.76 -4.55 0.95
CA ASN A 88 21.87 -5.56 0.37
C ASN A 88 20.89 -4.88 -0.59
N PRO A 89 20.73 -5.40 -1.82
CA PRO A 89 19.78 -4.83 -2.76
C PRO A 89 18.33 -5.08 -2.31
N GLY A 90 17.41 -4.22 -2.77
CA GLY A 90 15.99 -4.54 -2.74
C GLY A 90 15.73 -5.91 -3.39
N ASN A 91 14.82 -6.68 -2.83
CA ASN A 91 14.60 -8.05 -3.28
C ASN A 91 13.52 -8.19 -4.36
N GLY A 92 12.88 -7.08 -4.77
CA GLY A 92 11.88 -7.07 -5.82
C GLY A 92 10.61 -7.84 -5.47
N ARG A 93 10.32 -8.02 -4.18
CA ARG A 93 9.11 -8.69 -3.69
C ARG A 93 8.09 -7.70 -3.16
N PHE A 94 6.83 -8.08 -3.25
CA PHE A 94 5.68 -7.31 -2.78
C PHE A 94 5.32 -7.70 -1.35
N TYR A 95 5.18 -6.70 -0.49
CA TYR A 95 4.82 -6.80 0.91
C TYR A 95 3.48 -6.10 1.14
N PRO A 96 2.35 -6.79 0.91
CA PRO A 96 1.04 -6.24 1.19
C PRO A 96 0.84 -6.03 2.69
N GLY A 97 0.29 -4.88 3.05
CA GLY A 97 -0.22 -4.58 4.38
C GLY A 97 -1.67 -5.05 4.56
N ASP A 98 -2.34 -4.51 5.58
CA ASP A 98 -3.73 -4.83 5.84
C ASP A 98 -4.69 -4.29 4.77
N GLU A 99 -5.91 -4.83 4.77
CA GLU A 99 -7.03 -4.30 4.00
C GLU A 99 -7.33 -2.85 4.42
N LEU A 100 -7.53 -1.98 3.43
CA LEU A 100 -7.89 -0.59 3.63
C LEU A 100 -9.35 -0.35 3.28
N VAL A 101 -9.99 0.46 4.12
CA VAL A 101 -11.35 0.96 3.89
C VAL A 101 -11.27 2.44 3.52
N PRO A 102 -11.53 2.80 2.24
CA PRO A 102 -11.59 4.20 1.85
C PRO A 102 -12.73 4.95 2.53
N SER A 103 -12.57 6.25 2.68
CA SER A 103 -13.62 7.16 3.10
C SER A 103 -14.68 7.37 2.02
N ASP A 104 -15.75 8.06 2.38
CA ASP A 104 -16.80 8.53 1.47
C ASP A 104 -16.30 9.47 0.35
N GLN A 105 -15.10 10.04 0.50
CA GLN A 105 -14.41 10.83 -0.52
C GLN A 105 -13.39 10.02 -1.35
N ASN A 106 -13.42 8.70 -1.21
CA ASN A 106 -12.51 7.73 -1.84
C ASN A 106 -11.04 7.93 -1.44
N CYS A 107 -10.80 8.43 -0.24
CA CYS A 107 -9.46 8.63 0.30
C CYS A 107 -9.10 7.47 1.23
N PHE A 108 -7.85 7.06 1.25
CA PHE A 108 -7.34 6.09 2.21
C PHE A 108 -6.09 6.65 2.88
N THR A 109 -5.81 6.17 4.09
CA THR A 109 -4.56 6.47 4.78
C THR A 109 -4.11 5.25 5.56
N VAL A 110 -2.80 5.10 5.67
CA VAL A 110 -2.14 4.12 6.52
C VAL A 110 -1.29 4.89 7.51
N GLN A 111 -1.48 4.59 8.80
CA GLN A 111 -0.65 5.12 9.87
C GLN A 111 0.82 4.71 9.66
N PRO A 112 1.78 5.41 10.27
CA PRO A 112 3.19 5.03 10.17
C PRO A 112 3.40 3.53 10.45
N TYR A 113 3.98 2.82 9.49
CA TYR A 113 4.37 1.42 9.60
C TYR A 113 5.84 1.24 9.26
N ASN A 114 6.50 0.24 9.84
CA ASN A 114 7.90 -0.05 9.55
C ASN A 114 8.04 -0.62 8.13
N LEU A 115 8.93 -0.03 7.33
CA LEU A 115 9.17 -0.49 5.95
C LEU A 115 9.92 -1.82 5.89
N GLY A 116 10.63 -2.20 6.95
CA GLY A 116 11.38 -3.43 6.99
C GLY A 116 12.24 -3.55 8.24
N TYR A 117 13.51 -3.87 8.01
CA TYR A 117 14.49 -4.20 9.04
C TYR A 117 15.40 -3.01 9.37
N GLY A 118 16.23 -3.20 10.40
CA GLY A 118 17.25 -2.23 10.79
C GLY A 118 18.30 -2.04 9.68
N GLY A 119 18.48 -0.83 9.19
CA GLY A 119 19.39 -0.51 8.08
C GLY A 119 18.71 -0.39 6.72
N TYR A 120 17.38 -0.56 6.62
CA TYR A 120 16.63 -0.52 5.36
C TYR A 120 16.73 0.80 4.58
N GLY A 121 17.14 1.91 5.22
CA GLY A 121 17.40 3.18 4.53
C GLY A 121 18.32 2.99 3.32
N GLY A 122 18.18 3.78 2.26
CA GLY A 122 18.90 3.62 0.98
C GLY A 122 18.10 2.87 -0.08
N ILE A 123 17.16 2.00 0.31
CA ILE A 123 16.25 1.33 -0.64
C ILE A 123 15.15 2.29 -1.07
N THR A 124 14.95 2.46 -2.38
CA THR A 124 13.76 3.12 -2.92
C THR A 124 12.58 2.16 -2.85
N THR A 125 11.46 2.62 -2.30
CA THR A 125 10.24 1.81 -2.16
C THR A 125 9.21 2.27 -3.16
N ARG A 126 8.62 1.35 -3.92
CA ARG A 126 7.39 1.60 -4.66
C ARG A 126 6.20 1.14 -3.82
N VAL A 127 5.22 2.00 -3.63
CA VAL A 127 4.00 1.67 -2.89
C VAL A 127 2.87 1.48 -3.89
N TYR A 128 2.51 0.23 -4.13
CA TYR A 128 1.45 -0.15 -5.05
C TYR A 128 0.09 -0.11 -4.35
N VAL A 129 -0.91 0.43 -5.05
CA VAL A 129 -2.32 0.30 -4.70
C VAL A 129 -2.90 -0.83 -5.52
N ILE A 130 -3.35 -1.88 -4.84
CA ILE A 130 -3.86 -3.08 -5.50
C ILE A 130 -5.28 -3.38 -5.04
N LEU A 131 -6.06 -3.98 -5.96
CA LEU A 131 -7.34 -4.60 -5.65
C LEU A 131 -7.18 -6.11 -5.60
N VAL A 132 -7.73 -6.70 -4.54
CA VAL A 132 -7.81 -8.15 -4.34
C VAL A 132 -9.27 -8.55 -4.22
N GLY A 133 -9.66 -9.68 -4.81
CA GLY A 133 -11.03 -10.19 -4.66
C GLY A 133 -11.38 -10.41 -3.19
N ALA A 134 -12.54 -9.95 -2.74
CA ALA A 134 -12.93 -9.94 -1.33
C ALA A 134 -12.89 -11.33 -0.67
N ALA A 135 -13.29 -12.38 -1.39
CA ALA A 135 -13.21 -13.75 -0.89
C ALA A 135 -11.78 -14.28 -0.71
N LYS A 136 -10.78 -13.61 -1.31
CA LYS A 136 -9.37 -14.05 -1.35
C LYS A 136 -8.43 -13.18 -0.52
N VAL A 137 -8.88 -12.03 0.00
CA VAL A 137 -7.99 -11.05 0.65
C VAL A 137 -7.21 -11.65 1.83
N LEU A 138 -7.86 -12.37 2.74
CA LEU A 138 -7.18 -12.98 3.89
C LEU A 138 -6.19 -14.09 3.48
N PRO A 139 -6.53 -15.04 2.60
CA PRO A 139 -5.56 -15.99 2.05
C PRO A 139 -4.36 -15.32 1.36
N PHE A 140 -4.60 -14.26 0.58
CA PHE A 140 -3.57 -13.49 -0.11
C PHE A 140 -2.57 -12.86 0.88
N LEU A 141 -3.07 -12.16 1.90
CA LEU A 141 -2.22 -11.54 2.93
C LEU A 141 -1.42 -12.59 3.71
N ARG A 142 -2.04 -13.72 4.05
CA ARG A 142 -1.35 -14.84 4.71
C ARG A 142 -0.24 -15.44 3.84
N SER A 143 -0.49 -15.61 2.55
CA SER A 143 0.49 -16.13 1.60
C SER A 143 1.72 -15.23 1.52
N ALA A 144 1.53 -13.91 1.50
CA ALA A 144 2.64 -12.97 1.50
C ALA A 144 3.54 -13.12 2.74
N GLY A 145 2.94 -13.27 3.91
CA GLY A 145 3.68 -13.52 5.15
C GLY A 145 4.44 -14.85 5.14
N GLN A 146 3.82 -15.93 4.66
CA GLN A 146 4.43 -17.26 4.60
C GLN A 146 5.59 -17.35 3.61
N LEU A 147 5.51 -16.63 2.49
CA LEU A 147 6.51 -16.65 1.43
C LEU A 147 7.64 -15.63 1.64
N GLY A 148 7.53 -14.74 2.63
CA GLY A 148 8.48 -13.64 2.85
C GLY A 148 8.41 -12.57 1.76
N GLY A 149 7.19 -12.27 1.31
CA GLY A 149 6.88 -11.40 0.17
C GLY A 149 6.45 -12.19 -1.07
N LEU A 150 5.68 -11.53 -1.94
CA LEU A 150 5.13 -12.10 -3.17
C LEU A 150 5.98 -11.69 -4.38
N GLY A 151 6.17 -12.60 -5.33
CA GLY A 151 6.69 -12.29 -6.66
C GLY A 151 5.56 -11.98 -7.67
N GLU A 152 5.93 -11.58 -8.89
CA GLU A 152 4.95 -11.30 -9.95
C GLU A 152 4.07 -12.51 -10.29
N ALA A 153 4.64 -13.71 -10.31
CA ALA A 153 3.90 -14.95 -10.56
C ALA A 153 2.83 -15.21 -9.47
N ASP A 154 3.13 -14.87 -8.22
CA ASP A 154 2.17 -14.98 -7.13
C ASP A 154 1.04 -13.97 -7.31
N LEU A 155 1.36 -12.72 -7.65
CA LEU A 155 0.36 -11.69 -7.90
C LEU A 155 -0.59 -12.07 -9.05
N ALA A 156 -0.04 -12.66 -10.12
CA ALA A 156 -0.83 -13.19 -11.23
C ALA A 156 -1.73 -14.36 -10.80
N HIS A 157 -1.21 -15.29 -9.97
CA HIS A 157 -2.00 -16.39 -9.41
C HIS A 157 -3.20 -15.90 -8.58
N TRP A 158 -3.02 -14.82 -7.83
CA TRP A 158 -4.06 -14.21 -7.00
C TRP A 158 -5.05 -13.33 -7.78
N ASP A 159 -4.80 -13.09 -9.07
CA ASP A 159 -5.60 -12.22 -9.94
C ASP A 159 -5.75 -10.81 -9.35
N VAL A 160 -4.64 -10.24 -8.85
CA VAL A 160 -4.64 -8.89 -8.29
C VAL A 160 -4.66 -7.85 -9.41
N ARG A 161 -5.34 -6.72 -9.17
CA ARG A 161 -5.33 -5.58 -10.10
C ARG A 161 -4.51 -4.45 -9.51
N MET A 162 -3.38 -4.13 -10.12
CA MET A 162 -2.62 -2.95 -9.75
C MET A 162 -3.28 -1.70 -10.34
N LEU A 163 -3.67 -0.75 -9.48
CA LEU A 163 -4.26 0.52 -9.92
C LEU A 163 -3.17 1.55 -10.26
N GLY A 164 -2.07 1.50 -9.52
CA GLY A 164 -0.97 2.44 -9.65
C GLY A 164 0.03 2.25 -8.54
N TYR A 165 1.14 2.96 -8.63
CA TYR A 165 2.07 3.09 -7.52
C TYR A 165 2.63 4.51 -7.43
N ALA A 166 3.21 4.84 -6.28
CA ALA A 166 4.11 5.98 -6.19
C ALA A 166 5.48 5.54 -5.68
N VAL A 167 6.50 6.33 -6.03
CA VAL A 167 7.88 6.10 -5.60
C VAL A 167 8.12 6.89 -4.32
N VAL A 168 8.69 6.21 -3.33
CA VAL A 168 9.16 6.79 -2.06
C VAL A 168 10.67 6.60 -2.00
N PRO A 169 11.45 7.66 -2.31
CA PRO A 169 12.89 7.62 -2.13
C PRO A 169 13.21 7.61 -0.64
N SER A 170 14.13 6.74 -0.21
CA SER A 170 14.63 6.74 1.17
C SER A 170 15.65 7.85 1.46
N HIS A 171 16.09 8.55 0.40
CA HIS A 171 16.74 9.86 0.47
C HIS A 171 15.85 10.88 -0.25
N PRO A 172 14.87 11.51 0.43
CA PRO A 172 14.22 12.68 -0.14
C PRO A 172 15.28 13.79 -0.30
N GLU A 173 15.30 14.43 -1.48
CA GLU A 173 16.17 15.57 -1.80
C GLU A 173 15.98 16.75 -0.84
#